data_AF-A0A6P6YKS3-F1
#
_entry.id   AF-A0A6P6YKS3-F1
#
_cell.length_a   1.000
_cell.length_b   1.000
_cell.length_c   1.000
_cell.angle_alpha   90.00
_cell.angle_beta   90.00
_cell.angle_gamma   90.00
#
_symmetry.space_group_name_H-M   'P 1'
#
loop_
_entity.id
_entity.type
_entity.pdbx_description
1 polymer ?
#
loop_
_entity_poly.entity_id
_entity_poly.type
_entity_poly.pdbx_seq_one_letter_code
_entity_poly.pdbx_strand_id
1 'polypeptide(L)'
;NQTNESNMNRWQICKTLFALIFYLSNLYLNCLLIVIINERIPLQEYSLPDIGFEFLPYSHYAVYLIEIYLSFLGITLLILFGTHQIGWQIFRRFCLITGITIFTHSVCSAATQLPISDIRNDCHQRISSNVTNFQFIRELLKRSGQEIFRFGSFSTIMINGQANFCGGNVDILRAIHIILAYQFLTTYFRSNSLPIRLLFERLMFYCCWMAILMIIIARMNYLVNILIAYYICTRTFYIYHTICLNQSFQYSNNGGNMFNRFWWWPL
;
A
#
# COMPACT_ATOMS: atom_id res chain seq x y z
N ASN A 1 -38.57 -15.15 -3.78
CA ASN A 1 -37.45 -14.81 -4.69
C ASN A 1 -36.89 -13.40 -4.44
N GLN A 2 -37.69 -12.33 -4.49
CA GLN A 2 -37.20 -10.96 -4.20
C GLN A 2 -36.57 -10.77 -2.80
N THR A 3 -37.08 -11.46 -1.77
CA THR A 3 -36.51 -11.44 -0.40
C THR A 3 -35.17 -12.18 -0.29
N ASN A 4 -34.95 -13.22 -1.10
CA ASN A 4 -33.67 -13.94 -1.11
C ASN A 4 -32.60 -13.19 -1.90
N GLU A 5 -32.98 -12.51 -2.99
CA GLU A 5 -32.07 -11.63 -3.75
C GLU A 5 -31.65 -10.40 -2.95
N SER A 6 -32.58 -9.78 -2.21
CA SER A 6 -32.26 -8.63 -1.35
C SER A 6 -31.34 -9.02 -0.19
N ASN A 7 -31.56 -10.19 0.43
CA ASN A 7 -30.70 -10.73 1.48
C ASN A 7 -29.31 -11.10 0.95
N MET A 8 -29.23 -11.71 -0.24
CA MET A 8 -27.96 -12.05 -0.90
C MET A 8 -27.15 -10.79 -1.25
N ASN A 9 -27.80 -9.75 -1.77
CA ASN A 9 -27.14 -8.47 -2.08
C ASN A 9 -26.63 -7.78 -0.80
N ARG A 10 -27.45 -7.73 0.26
CA ARG A 10 -27.05 -7.19 1.57
C ARG A 10 -25.81 -7.89 2.13
N TRP A 11 -25.78 -9.22 2.06
CA TRP A 11 -24.63 -9.99 2.54
C TRP A 11 -23.35 -9.71 1.74
N GLN A 12 -23.45 -9.54 0.42
CA GLN A 12 -22.31 -9.15 -0.41
C GLN A 12 -21.78 -7.75 -0.05
N ILE A 13 -22.69 -6.80 0.22
CA ILE A 13 -22.33 -5.44 0.66
C ILE A 13 -21.61 -5.51 2.02
N CYS A 14 -22.12 -6.28 2.98
CA CYS A 14 -21.47 -6.46 4.29
C CYS A 14 -20.05 -7.00 4.17
N LYS A 15 -19.82 -7.98 3.27
CA LYS A 15 -18.47 -8.51 3.00
C LYS A 15 -17.53 -7.46 2.44
N THR A 16 -18.02 -6.66 1.49
CA THR A 16 -17.23 -5.58 0.88
C THR A 16 -16.92 -4.48 1.89
N LEU A 17 -17.89 -4.13 2.75
CA LEU A 17 -17.70 -3.17 3.83
C LEU A 17 -16.66 -3.68 4.83
N PHE A 18 -16.72 -4.95 5.23
CA PHE A 18 -15.74 -5.56 6.10
C PHE A 18 -14.33 -5.51 5.51
N ALA A 19 -14.17 -5.88 4.23
CA ALA A 19 -12.89 -5.79 3.52
C ALA A 19 -12.37 -4.34 3.45
N LEU A 20 -13.25 -3.37 3.24
CA LEU A 20 -12.89 -1.95 3.22
C LEU A 20 -12.44 -1.46 4.60
N ILE A 21 -13.18 -1.80 5.67
CA ILE A 21 -12.80 -1.48 7.05
C ILE A 21 -11.45 -2.11 7.39
N PHE A 22 -11.24 -3.38 7.00
CA PHE A 22 -9.97 -4.06 7.18
C PHE A 22 -8.82 -3.33 6.48
N TYR A 23 -8.99 -2.95 5.21
CA TYR A 23 -8.00 -2.14 4.48
C TYR A 23 -7.72 -0.80 5.18
N LEU A 24 -8.75 -0.02 5.50
CA LEU A 24 -8.61 1.30 6.13
C LEU A 24 -7.97 1.22 7.53
N SER A 25 -8.29 0.19 8.30
CA SER A 25 -7.68 -0.04 9.62
C SER A 25 -6.18 -0.33 9.51
N ASN A 26 -5.76 -1.11 8.51
CA ASN A 26 -4.36 -1.40 8.26
C ASN A 26 -3.59 -0.20 7.70
N LEU A 27 -4.24 0.61 6.86
CA LEU A 27 -3.70 1.89 6.41
C LEU A 27 -3.46 2.82 7.60
N TYR A 28 -4.45 2.97 8.49
CA TYR A 28 -4.30 3.77 9.70
C TYR A 28 -3.21 3.25 10.64
N LEU A 29 -3.13 1.93 10.83
CA LEU A 29 -2.06 1.29 11.59
C LEU A 29 -0.69 1.64 11.03
N ASN A 30 -0.53 1.67 9.71
CA ASN A 30 0.71 2.06 9.08
C ASN A 30 1.05 3.54 9.33
N CYS A 31 0.07 4.44 9.18
CA CYS A 31 0.24 5.87 9.52
C CYS A 31 0.64 6.07 10.99
N LEU A 32 0.01 5.34 11.91
CA LEU A 32 0.38 5.36 13.33
C LEU A 32 1.84 4.93 13.53
N LEU A 33 2.27 3.86 12.88
CA LEU A 33 3.66 3.39 12.97
C LEU A 33 4.64 4.42 12.43
N ILE A 34 4.34 5.10 11.32
CA ILE A 34 5.19 6.17 10.79
C ILE A 34 5.39 7.28 11.83
N VAL A 35 4.31 7.74 12.48
CA VAL A 35 4.39 8.79 13.51
C VAL A 35 5.17 8.29 14.73
N ILE A 36 4.93 7.04 15.18
CA ILE A 36 5.67 6.44 16.30
C ILE A 36 7.16 6.33 15.97
N ILE A 37 7.51 5.91 14.76
CA ILE A 37 8.88 5.79 14.27
C ILE A 37 9.56 7.16 14.27
N ASN A 38 8.89 8.21 13.82
CA ASN A 38 9.40 9.59 13.84
C ASN A 38 9.74 10.08 15.26
N GLU A 39 8.94 9.72 16.25
CA GLU A 39 9.22 10.07 17.65
C GLU A 39 10.38 9.25 18.24
N ARG A 40 10.56 7.99 17.79
CA ARG A 40 11.60 7.08 18.33
C ARG A 40 12.98 7.28 17.70
N ILE A 41 13.08 7.42 16.38
CA ILE A 41 14.37 7.43 15.67
C ILE A 41 15.06 8.78 15.83
N PRO A 42 16.32 8.85 16.34
CA PRO A 42 17.11 10.09 16.42
C PRO A 42 17.25 10.75 15.04
N LEU A 43 17.12 12.08 15.00
CA LEU A 43 17.25 12.90 13.78
C LEU A 43 18.65 12.84 13.14
N GLN A 44 19.62 12.23 13.82
CA GLN A 44 21.04 12.36 13.53
C GLN A 44 21.71 10.98 13.39
N GLU A 45 21.03 10.06 12.71
CA GLU A 45 21.62 8.79 12.26
C GLU A 45 21.97 8.87 10.77
N TYR A 46 23.16 8.40 10.40
CA TYR A 46 23.59 8.28 9.02
C TYR A 46 22.73 7.23 8.29
N SER A 47 22.44 7.46 7.01
CA SER A 47 21.72 6.48 6.19
C SER A 47 22.55 5.21 6.00
N LEU A 48 21.86 4.06 5.90
CA LEU A 48 22.55 2.82 5.56
C LEU A 48 23.09 2.87 4.14
N PRO A 49 24.22 2.18 3.87
CA PRO A 49 24.68 1.97 2.50
C PRO A 49 23.62 1.19 1.72
N ASP A 50 23.19 1.74 0.60
CA ASP A 50 22.20 1.14 -0.28
C ASP A 50 22.67 1.27 -1.72
N ILE A 51 22.67 0.15 -2.43
CA ILE A 51 23.17 0.08 -3.81
C ILE A 51 22.36 0.99 -4.74
N GLY A 52 21.03 1.05 -4.57
CA GLY A 52 20.18 1.95 -5.34
C GLY A 52 20.55 3.41 -5.11
N PHE A 53 21.00 3.73 -3.90
CA PHE A 53 21.44 5.06 -3.51
C PHE A 53 22.82 5.45 -4.06
N GLU A 54 23.66 4.48 -4.39
CA GLU A 54 24.97 4.73 -5.00
C GLU A 54 24.86 4.96 -6.52
N PHE A 55 23.98 4.21 -7.20
CA PHE A 55 23.89 4.24 -8.66
C PHE A 55 22.96 5.33 -9.21
N LEU A 56 21.91 5.72 -8.48
CA LEU A 56 20.90 6.65 -8.99
C LEU A 56 21.08 8.05 -8.41
N PRO A 57 20.99 9.14 -9.19
CA PRO A 57 21.06 10.49 -8.65
C PRO A 57 19.85 10.80 -7.77
N TYR A 58 20.02 11.68 -6.78
CA TYR A 58 18.91 12.21 -6.00
C TYR A 58 18.12 13.25 -6.79
N SER A 59 16.79 13.19 -6.74
CA SER A 59 15.92 14.26 -7.27
C SER A 59 14.63 14.38 -6.46
N HIS A 60 14.39 15.57 -5.91
CA HIS A 60 13.14 15.88 -5.19
C HIS A 60 11.92 15.92 -6.14
N TYR A 61 12.12 16.24 -7.42
CA TYR A 61 11.03 16.27 -8.40
C TYR A 61 10.39 14.89 -8.63
N ALA A 62 11.13 13.81 -8.35
CA ALA A 62 10.62 12.46 -8.50
C ALA A 62 9.41 12.18 -7.58
N VAL A 63 9.32 12.81 -6.41
CA VAL A 63 8.18 12.68 -5.50
C VAL A 63 6.88 13.14 -6.17
N TYR A 64 6.90 14.32 -6.80
CA TYR A 64 5.74 14.85 -7.52
C TYR A 64 5.28 13.93 -8.67
N LEU A 65 6.23 13.38 -9.43
CA LEU A 65 5.92 12.47 -10.53
C LEU A 65 5.28 11.17 -10.03
N ILE A 66 5.76 10.62 -8.91
CA ILE A 66 5.18 9.43 -8.28
C ILE A 66 3.74 9.72 -7.82
N GLU A 67 3.47 10.88 -7.23
CA GLU A 67 2.12 11.23 -6.78
C GLU A 67 1.13 11.42 -7.93
N ILE A 68 1.55 12.08 -9.02
CA ILE A 68 0.74 12.17 -10.24
C ILE A 68 0.45 10.78 -10.78
N TYR A 69 1.46 9.90 -10.83
CA TYR A 69 1.29 8.54 -11.33
C TYR A 69 0.38 7.68 -10.43
N LEU A 70 0.52 7.76 -9.11
CA LEU A 70 -0.38 7.11 -8.15
C LEU A 70 -1.82 7.57 -8.32
N SER A 71 -2.03 8.87 -8.54
CA SER A 71 -3.35 9.45 -8.81
C SER A 71 -3.96 8.89 -10.09
N PHE A 72 -3.16 8.81 -11.16
CA PHE A 72 -3.55 8.19 -12.41
C PHE A 72 -3.94 6.72 -12.23
N LEU A 73 -3.14 5.93 -11.49
CA LEU A 73 -3.44 4.53 -11.18
C LEU A 73 -4.72 4.39 -10.35
N GLY A 74 -4.91 5.23 -9.34
CA GLY A 74 -6.11 5.24 -8.50
C GLY A 74 -7.38 5.52 -9.30
N ILE A 75 -7.36 6.55 -10.16
CA ILE A 75 -8.48 6.86 -11.07
C ILE A 75 -8.75 5.70 -12.02
N THR A 76 -7.69 5.11 -12.60
CA THR A 76 -7.84 3.97 -13.52
C THR A 76 -8.45 2.75 -12.82
N LEU A 77 -8.08 2.47 -11.57
CA LEU A 77 -8.70 1.41 -10.76
C LEU A 77 -10.16 1.72 -10.43
N LEU A 78 -10.51 2.96 -10.10
CA LEU A 78 -11.90 3.35 -9.86
C LEU A 78 -12.75 3.17 -11.12
N ILE A 79 -12.23 3.54 -12.30
CA ILE A 79 -12.88 3.29 -13.59
C ILE A 79 -13.07 1.78 -13.80
N LEU A 80 -12.04 0.97 -13.53
CA LEU A 80 -12.14 -0.50 -13.61
C LEU A 80 -13.24 -1.05 -12.69
N PHE A 81 -13.29 -0.60 -11.43
CA PHE A 81 -14.31 -1.05 -10.47
C PHE A 81 -15.73 -0.63 -10.87
N GLY A 82 -15.89 0.55 -11.48
CA GLY A 82 -17.21 1.04 -11.91
C GLY A 82 -17.71 0.43 -13.22
N THR A 83 -16.81 0.10 -14.15
CA THR A 83 -17.18 -0.35 -15.51
C THR A 83 -17.21 -1.87 -15.66
N HIS A 84 -16.46 -2.61 -14.83
CA HIS A 84 -16.37 -4.05 -14.95
C HIS A 84 -17.62 -4.74 -14.35
N GLN A 85 -18.13 -5.79 -15.02
CA GLN A 85 -19.36 -6.50 -14.62
C GLN A 85 -19.30 -7.05 -13.18
N ILE A 86 -18.13 -7.53 -12.76
CA ILE A 86 -17.85 -8.01 -11.38
C ILE A 86 -17.08 -6.98 -10.53
N GLY A 87 -17.21 -5.69 -10.85
CA GLY A 87 -16.42 -4.60 -10.26
C GLY A 87 -16.40 -4.58 -8.73
N TRP A 88 -17.57 -4.75 -8.08
CA TRP A 88 -17.66 -4.85 -6.62
C TRP A 88 -16.87 -6.02 -6.02
N GLN A 89 -16.81 -7.15 -6.72
CA GLN A 89 -16.01 -8.29 -6.27
C GLN A 89 -14.52 -8.00 -6.43
N ILE A 90 -14.11 -7.34 -7.52
CA ILE A 90 -12.72 -6.93 -7.75
C ILE A 90 -12.31 -5.93 -6.66
N PHE A 91 -13.13 -4.93 -6.37
CA PHE A 91 -12.88 -3.95 -5.30
C PHE A 91 -12.70 -4.63 -3.94
N ARG A 92 -13.57 -5.58 -3.58
CA ARG A 92 -13.41 -6.37 -2.34
C ARG A 92 -12.07 -7.11 -2.30
N ARG A 93 -11.67 -7.75 -3.40
CA ARG A 93 -10.37 -8.45 -3.52
C ARG A 93 -9.20 -7.48 -3.39
N PHE A 94 -9.31 -6.29 -4.00
CA PHE A 94 -8.33 -5.22 -3.90
C PHE A 94 -8.14 -4.79 -2.43
N CYS A 95 -9.24 -4.52 -1.71
CA CYS A 95 -9.18 -4.15 -0.29
C CYS A 95 -8.54 -5.26 0.57
N LEU A 96 -8.92 -6.53 0.39
CA LEU A 96 -8.36 -7.65 1.16
C LEU A 96 -6.86 -7.85 0.90
N ILE A 97 -6.45 -7.97 -0.36
CA ILE A 97 -5.04 -8.21 -0.73
C ILE A 97 -4.16 -7.03 -0.28
N THR A 98 -4.63 -5.81 -0.50
CA THR A 98 -3.89 -4.60 -0.08
C THR A 98 -3.81 -4.52 1.43
N GLY A 99 -4.92 -4.78 2.15
CA GLY A 99 -4.96 -4.81 3.61
C GLY A 99 -4.00 -5.84 4.21
N ILE A 100 -3.96 -7.08 3.68
CA ILE A 100 -3.03 -8.14 4.12
C ILE A 100 -1.57 -7.71 3.93
N THR A 101 -1.27 -7.10 2.78
CA THR A 101 0.08 -6.64 2.44
C THR A 101 0.52 -5.50 3.36
N ILE A 102 -0.36 -4.51 3.58
CA ILE A 102 -0.10 -3.38 4.48
C ILE A 102 0.08 -3.88 5.92
N PHE A 103 -0.76 -4.80 6.39
CA PHE A 103 -0.62 -5.39 7.72
C PHE A 103 0.75 -6.05 7.89
N THR A 104 1.13 -6.91 6.93
CA THR A 104 2.41 -7.61 6.96
C THR A 104 3.59 -6.63 6.99
N HIS A 105 3.52 -5.57 6.19
CA HIS A 105 4.52 -4.50 6.21
C HIS A 105 4.55 -3.76 7.57
N SER A 106 3.39 -3.41 8.13
CA SER A 106 3.28 -2.77 9.43
C SER A 106 3.91 -3.62 10.54
N VAL A 107 3.70 -4.94 10.54
CA VAL A 107 4.39 -5.85 11.48
C VAL A 107 5.91 -5.83 11.27
N CYS A 108 6.39 -5.86 10.03
CA CYS A 108 7.82 -5.79 9.75
C CYS A 108 8.44 -4.46 10.22
N SER A 109 7.76 -3.33 9.98
CA SER A 109 8.20 -2.00 10.42
C SER A 109 8.15 -1.80 11.93
N ALA A 110 7.21 -2.46 12.61
CA ALA A 110 7.18 -2.47 14.08
C ALA A 110 8.35 -3.28 14.64
N ALA A 111 8.70 -4.40 14.01
CA ALA A 111 9.80 -5.26 14.43
C ALA A 111 11.18 -4.66 14.13
N THR A 112 11.36 -4.07 12.94
CA THR A 112 12.63 -3.51 12.48
C THR A 112 12.45 -2.10 11.96
N GLN A 113 13.16 -1.17 12.58
CA GLN A 113 13.13 0.25 12.24
C GLN A 113 14.46 0.63 11.62
N LEU A 114 14.43 1.07 10.36
CA LEU A 114 15.61 1.54 9.66
C LEU A 114 15.80 3.05 9.92
N PRO A 115 17.06 3.54 9.97
CA PRO A 115 17.35 4.96 10.11
C PRO A 115 16.98 5.73 8.85
N ILE A 116 16.92 7.06 8.97
CA ILE A 116 16.48 7.98 7.92
C ILE A 116 17.23 7.71 6.61
N SER A 117 16.51 7.65 5.49
CA SER A 117 17.05 7.33 4.16
C SER A 117 17.81 8.50 3.52
N ASP A 118 17.44 9.76 3.81
CA ASP A 118 18.17 10.97 3.40
C ASP A 118 18.17 12.00 4.52
N ILE A 119 19.37 12.45 4.90
CA ILE A 119 19.62 13.45 5.96
C ILE A 119 19.11 14.84 5.55
N ARG A 120 18.91 15.08 4.24
CA ARG A 120 18.40 16.35 3.70
C ARG A 120 16.89 16.54 3.88
N ASN A 121 16.17 15.53 4.36
CA ASN A 121 14.73 15.63 4.57
C ASN A 121 14.45 16.39 5.87
N ASP A 122 13.74 17.53 5.77
CA ASP A 122 13.26 18.25 6.94
C ASP A 122 12.19 17.40 7.66
N CYS A 123 12.56 16.91 8.84
CA CYS A 123 11.73 16.04 9.65
C CYS A 123 10.73 16.82 10.51
N HIS A 124 9.52 16.26 10.66
CA HIS A 124 8.50 16.83 11.51
C HIS A 124 8.98 16.90 12.97
N GLN A 125 8.73 18.03 13.62
CA GLN A 125 9.17 18.27 14.99
C GLN A 125 8.52 17.28 15.96
N ARG A 126 9.36 16.74 16.86
CA ARG A 126 8.92 15.81 17.91
C ARG A 126 7.94 16.47 18.88
N ILE A 127 7.11 15.65 19.50
CA ILE A 127 6.21 16.11 20.55
C ILE A 127 7.04 16.53 21.76
N SER A 128 6.72 17.68 22.36
CA SER A 128 7.43 18.20 23.54
C SER A 128 7.43 17.19 24.69
N SER A 129 8.58 17.02 25.36
CA SER A 129 8.74 16.10 26.49
C SER A 129 7.95 16.52 27.74
N ASN A 130 7.43 17.75 27.79
CA ASN A 130 6.73 18.31 28.96
C ASN A 130 5.21 18.08 28.94
N VAL A 131 4.70 17.25 28.02
CA VAL A 131 3.26 16.95 27.91
C VAL A 131 2.87 15.74 28.76
N THR A 132 1.61 15.71 29.21
CA THR A 132 1.07 14.52 29.90
C THR A 132 0.91 13.33 28.93
N ASN A 133 0.92 12.09 29.45
CA ASN A 133 0.73 10.87 28.65
C ASN A 133 -0.54 10.92 27.79
N PHE A 134 -1.63 11.46 28.33
CA PHE A 134 -2.88 11.61 27.59
C PHE A 134 -2.76 12.60 26.43
N GLN A 135 -2.10 13.74 26.66
CA GLN A 135 -1.85 14.72 25.60
C GLN A 135 -0.90 14.18 24.52
N PHE A 136 0.10 13.39 24.90
CA PHE A 136 1.00 12.71 23.98
C PHE A 136 0.24 11.75 23.05
N ILE A 137 -0.58 10.86 23.61
CA ILE A 137 -1.39 9.90 22.83
C ILE A 137 -2.38 10.64 21.93
N ARG A 138 -3.04 11.68 22.44
CA ARG A 138 -3.98 12.48 21.64
C ARG A 138 -3.28 13.14 20.44
N GLU A 139 -2.09 13.70 20.64
CA GLU A 139 -1.32 14.33 19.57
C GLU A 139 -0.82 13.29 18.56
N LEU A 140 -0.39 12.11 19.02
CA LEU A 140 -0.02 10.99 18.16
C LEU A 140 -1.19 10.54 17.25
N LEU A 141 -2.38 10.33 17.84
CA LEU A 141 -3.59 9.95 17.12
C LEU A 141 -4.00 11.05 16.13
N LYS A 142 -3.90 12.32 16.51
CA LYS A 142 -4.19 13.46 15.63
C LYS A 142 -3.24 13.50 14.44
N ARG A 143 -1.91 13.41 14.66
CA ARG A 143 -0.89 13.40 13.61
C ARG A 143 -1.09 12.21 12.66
N SER A 144 -1.33 11.01 13.19
CA SER A 144 -1.60 9.83 12.36
C SER A 144 -2.88 9.96 11.52
N GLY A 145 -3.92 10.62 12.05
CA GLY A 145 -5.13 10.93 11.30
C GLY A 145 -4.88 11.90 10.15
N GLN A 146 -4.04 12.91 10.36
CA GLN A 146 -3.60 13.84 9.31
C GLN A 146 -2.81 13.12 8.22
N GLU A 147 -1.96 12.15 8.60
CA GLU A 147 -1.21 11.35 7.63
C GLU A 147 -2.12 10.58 6.68
N ILE A 148 -3.27 10.03 7.11
CA ILE A 148 -4.21 9.38 6.20
C ILE A 148 -4.63 10.29 5.04
N PHE A 149 -4.84 11.58 5.32
CA PHE A 149 -5.20 12.55 4.29
C PHE A 149 -4.01 12.90 3.37
N ARG A 150 -2.78 12.80 3.89
CA ARG A 150 -1.55 12.91 3.09
C ARG A 150 -1.29 11.67 2.22
N PHE A 151 -1.79 10.51 2.62
CA PHE A 151 -1.69 9.26 1.86
C PHE A 151 -2.54 9.21 0.59
N GLY A 152 -3.29 10.28 0.29
CA GLY A 152 -3.99 10.49 -0.98
C GLY A 152 -3.22 11.36 -1.98
N SER A 153 -3.67 11.33 -3.24
CA SER A 153 -3.21 12.09 -4.43
C SER A 153 -2.96 13.61 -4.31
N PHE A 154 -3.10 14.18 -3.11
CA PHE A 154 -3.03 15.61 -2.84
C PHE A 154 -1.96 16.01 -1.82
N SER A 155 -1.10 15.07 -1.36
CA SER A 155 -0.06 15.32 -0.35
C SER A 155 0.80 16.54 -0.68
N THR A 156 1.38 16.61 -1.89
CA THR A 156 2.30 17.70 -2.22
C THR A 156 1.61 18.98 -2.69
N ILE A 157 0.31 18.95 -3.02
CA ILE A 157 -0.46 20.13 -3.46
C ILE A 157 -1.06 20.87 -2.26
N MET A 158 -1.45 20.15 -1.20
CA MET A 158 -2.20 20.73 -0.09
C MET A 158 -1.33 21.41 0.98
N ILE A 159 -0.01 21.21 0.95
CA ILE A 159 0.83 21.59 2.09
C ILE A 159 2.13 22.25 1.62
N ASN A 160 2.03 23.51 1.19
CA ASN A 160 3.20 24.37 1.12
C ASN A 160 3.74 24.60 2.54
N GLY A 161 4.85 23.94 2.89
CA GLY A 161 5.70 24.33 4.02
C GLY A 161 5.59 23.52 5.32
N GLN A 162 5.06 22.29 5.33
CA GLN A 162 5.19 21.41 6.51
C GLN A 162 6.22 20.30 6.27
N ALA A 163 7.08 20.09 7.27
CA ALA A 163 8.07 19.02 7.30
C ALA A 163 7.43 17.63 7.25
N ASN A 164 8.07 16.71 6.52
CA ASN A 164 7.65 15.32 6.34
C ASN A 164 7.96 14.50 7.60
N PHE A 165 7.19 13.44 7.86
CA PHE A 165 7.55 12.49 8.91
C PHE A 165 8.77 11.66 8.47
N CYS A 166 9.71 11.45 9.39
CA CYS A 166 11.00 10.83 9.10
C CYS A 166 11.16 9.41 9.66
N GLY A 167 12.03 8.62 9.00
CA GLY A 167 12.32 7.22 9.26
C GLY A 167 12.80 6.49 8.00
N GLY A 168 13.46 5.34 8.14
CA GLY A 168 14.01 4.58 7.01
C GLY A 168 13.00 3.79 6.18
N ASN A 169 11.78 3.62 6.73
CA ASN A 169 10.64 2.99 6.05
C ASN A 169 9.56 4.03 5.72
N VAL A 170 9.94 5.30 5.53
CA VAL A 170 8.98 6.37 5.30
C VAL A 170 8.25 6.11 4.00
N ASP A 171 7.00 5.71 4.18
CA ASP A 171 6.01 5.44 3.16
C ASP A 171 6.47 4.49 2.05
N ILE A 172 6.61 3.21 2.39
CA ILE A 172 6.62 2.12 1.39
C ILE A 172 5.25 1.92 0.73
N LEU A 173 4.17 2.49 1.29
CA LEU A 173 2.81 2.24 0.82
C LEU A 173 2.67 2.72 -0.62
N ARG A 174 3.36 3.79 -1.04
CA ARG A 174 3.44 4.20 -2.45
C ARG A 174 3.87 3.04 -3.36
N ALA A 175 4.94 2.33 -2.98
CA ALA A 175 5.42 1.16 -3.73
C ALA A 175 4.39 0.02 -3.73
N ILE A 176 3.81 -0.29 -2.57
CA ILE A 176 2.78 -1.34 -2.42
C ILE A 176 1.58 -1.05 -3.34
N HIS A 177 1.07 0.18 -3.33
CA HIS A 177 -0.06 0.59 -4.16
C HIS A 177 0.29 0.55 -5.64
N ILE A 178 1.48 1.01 -6.05
CA ILE A 178 1.92 0.92 -7.46
C ILE A 178 1.97 -0.53 -7.94
N ILE A 179 2.58 -1.42 -7.15
CA ILE A 179 2.76 -2.83 -7.51
C ILE A 179 1.41 -3.53 -7.58
N LEU A 180 0.56 -3.36 -6.56
CA LEU A 180 -0.76 -3.98 -6.55
C LEU A 180 -1.69 -3.39 -7.63
N ALA A 181 -1.69 -2.08 -7.83
CA ALA A 181 -2.47 -1.46 -8.90
C ALA A 181 -2.07 -2.00 -10.28
N TYR A 182 -0.76 -2.11 -10.56
CA TYR A 182 -0.25 -2.75 -11.76
C TYR A 182 -0.79 -4.18 -11.93
N GLN A 183 -0.72 -5.00 -10.88
CA GLN A 183 -1.21 -6.38 -10.94
C GLN A 183 -2.72 -6.48 -11.17
N PHE A 184 -3.51 -5.67 -10.47
CA PHE A 184 -4.97 -5.65 -10.64
C PHE A 184 -5.36 -5.15 -12.04
N LEU A 185 -4.75 -4.06 -12.52
CA LEU A 185 -5.04 -3.52 -13.84
C LEU A 185 -4.69 -4.53 -14.93
N THR A 186 -3.50 -5.13 -14.92
CA THR A 186 -3.12 -6.12 -15.94
C THR A 186 -3.93 -7.42 -15.87
N THR A 187 -4.38 -7.84 -14.68
CA THR A 187 -5.18 -9.07 -14.52
C THR A 187 -6.62 -8.91 -14.98
N TYR A 188 -7.24 -7.76 -14.70
CA TYR A 188 -8.67 -7.53 -14.94
C TYR A 188 -8.97 -6.68 -16.17
N PHE A 189 -7.96 -6.07 -16.80
CA PHE A 189 -8.14 -5.36 -18.06
C PHE A 189 -8.55 -6.32 -19.17
N ARG A 190 -9.76 -6.13 -19.70
CA ARG A 190 -10.34 -6.97 -20.75
C ARG A 190 -10.41 -6.19 -22.06
N SER A 191 -9.57 -6.55 -23.03
CA SER A 191 -9.65 -6.07 -24.41
C SER A 191 -9.82 -7.24 -25.37
N ASN A 192 -10.78 -7.12 -26.29
CA ASN A 192 -11.08 -8.16 -27.29
C ASN A 192 -9.97 -8.29 -28.34
N SER A 193 -9.17 -7.23 -28.53
CA SER A 193 -8.01 -7.31 -29.41
C SER A 193 -6.76 -7.69 -28.59
N LEU A 194 -6.14 -8.81 -28.97
CA LEU A 194 -4.85 -9.23 -28.45
C LEU A 194 -3.76 -8.15 -28.53
N PRO A 195 -3.59 -7.37 -29.64
CA PRO A 195 -2.50 -6.39 -29.72
C PRO A 195 -2.68 -5.23 -28.73
N ILE A 196 -3.90 -4.70 -28.55
CA ILE A 196 -4.16 -3.62 -27.58
C ILE A 196 -3.90 -4.10 -26.16
N ARG A 197 -4.31 -5.33 -25.83
CA ARG A 197 -4.05 -5.93 -24.52
C ARG A 197 -2.55 -6.03 -24.23
N LEU A 198 -1.77 -6.59 -25.17
CA LEU A 198 -0.32 -6.73 -25.01
C LEU A 198 0.38 -5.38 -24.92
N LEU A 199 -0.07 -4.38 -25.70
CA LEU A 199 0.45 -3.02 -25.62
C LEU A 199 0.21 -2.41 -24.24
N PHE A 200 -1.01 -2.54 -23.71
CA PHE A 200 -1.35 -2.07 -22.37
C PHE A 200 -0.50 -2.74 -21.29
N GLU A 201 -0.37 -4.07 -21.32
CA GLU A 201 0.44 -4.83 -20.37
C GLU A 201 1.91 -4.39 -20.39
N ARG A 202 2.50 -4.20 -21.58
CA ARG A 202 3.88 -3.72 -21.73
C ARG A 202 4.04 -2.29 -21.24
N LEU A 203 3.12 -1.39 -21.60
CA LEU A 203 3.17 0.01 -21.16
C LEU A 203 3.11 0.09 -19.64
N MET A 204 2.15 -0.63 -19.04
CA MET A 204 1.99 -0.68 -17.59
C MET A 204 3.21 -1.27 -16.89
N PHE A 205 3.86 -2.27 -17.49
CA PHE A 205 5.12 -2.83 -16.98
C PHE A 205 6.23 -1.78 -16.95
N TYR A 206 6.47 -1.06 -18.05
CA TYR A 206 7.48 -0.01 -18.10
C TYR A 206 7.18 1.15 -17.14
N CYS A 207 5.92 1.59 -17.06
CA CYS A 207 5.52 2.63 -16.11
C CYS A 207 5.72 2.19 -14.66
N CYS A 208 5.43 0.93 -14.31
CA CYS A 208 5.65 0.40 -12.97
C CYS A 208 7.15 0.41 -12.61
N TRP A 209 8.01 -0.06 -13.52
CA TRP A 209 9.46 -0.01 -13.34
C TRP A 209 9.99 1.41 -13.17
N MET A 210 9.55 2.33 -14.02
CA MET A 210 9.92 3.74 -13.92
C MET A 210 9.48 4.35 -12.58
N ALA A 211 8.27 4.04 -12.12
CA ALA A 211 7.78 4.54 -10.83
C ALA A 211 8.59 4.00 -9.64
N ILE A 212 8.99 2.72 -9.68
CA ILE A 212 9.87 2.13 -8.65
C ILE A 212 11.24 2.81 -8.65
N LEU A 213 11.83 3.06 -9.83
CA LEU A 213 13.09 3.80 -9.94
C LEU A 213 12.96 5.23 -9.39
N MET A 214 11.85 5.90 -9.65
CA MET A 214 11.58 7.24 -9.10
C MET A 214 11.51 7.22 -7.57
N ILE A 215 10.94 6.19 -6.94
CA ILE A 215 10.91 6.05 -5.48
C ILE A 215 12.33 6.00 -4.90
N ILE A 216 13.24 5.28 -5.57
CA ILE A 216 14.65 5.18 -5.16
C ILE A 216 15.38 6.50 -5.41
N ILE A 217 15.15 7.16 -6.56
CA ILE A 217 15.70 8.49 -6.91
C ILE A 217 15.27 9.55 -5.88
N ALA A 218 14.03 9.48 -5.42
CA ALA A 218 13.49 10.35 -4.37
C ALA A 218 13.99 10.00 -2.96
N ARG A 219 14.78 8.92 -2.80
CA ARG A 219 15.33 8.44 -1.52
C ARG A 219 14.27 8.23 -0.46
N MET A 220 13.08 7.79 -0.88
CA MET A 220 11.95 7.64 0.03
C MET A 220 12.08 6.39 0.88
N ASN A 221 12.63 5.31 0.31
CA ASN A 221 12.83 4.03 0.97
C ASN A 221 14.11 3.36 0.46
N TYR A 222 14.67 2.50 1.31
CA TYR A 222 15.74 1.59 0.92
C TYR A 222 15.27 0.57 -0.13
N LEU A 223 16.17 0.22 -1.04
CA LEU A 223 15.94 -0.77 -2.10
C LEU A 223 15.52 -2.12 -1.52
N VAL A 224 16.11 -2.54 -0.39
CA VAL A 224 15.77 -3.80 0.28
C VAL A 224 14.29 -3.84 0.69
N ASN A 225 13.73 -2.74 1.18
CA ASN A 225 12.31 -2.65 1.54
C ASN A 225 11.42 -2.78 0.32
N ILE A 226 11.81 -2.17 -0.80
CA ILE A 226 11.09 -2.25 -2.07
C ILE A 226 11.07 -3.69 -2.60
N LEU A 227 12.20 -4.41 -2.53
CA LEU A 227 12.29 -5.80 -2.95
C LEU A 227 11.43 -6.72 -2.08
N ILE A 228 11.45 -6.53 -0.75
CA ILE A 228 10.60 -7.28 0.19
C ILE A 228 9.12 -6.97 -0.08
N ALA A 229 8.76 -5.70 -0.26
CA ALA A 229 7.39 -5.30 -0.59
C ALA A 229 6.92 -5.94 -1.90
N TYR A 230 7.73 -5.91 -2.95
CA TYR A 230 7.45 -6.59 -4.22
C TYR A 230 7.20 -8.09 -4.03
N TYR A 231 8.04 -8.76 -3.24
CA TYR A 231 7.86 -10.18 -2.94
C TYR A 231 6.54 -10.44 -2.20
N ILE A 232 6.22 -9.68 -1.15
CA ILE A 232 4.99 -9.85 -0.37
C ILE A 232 3.76 -9.56 -1.26
N CYS A 233 3.74 -8.45 -2.00
CA CYS A 233 2.65 -8.09 -2.91
C CYS A 233 2.38 -9.20 -3.91
N THR A 234 3.42 -9.64 -4.63
CA THR A 234 3.26 -10.61 -5.72
C THR A 234 2.82 -11.97 -5.21
N ARG A 235 3.41 -12.47 -4.12
CA ARG A 235 3.04 -13.75 -3.52
C ARG A 235 1.61 -13.72 -2.98
N THR A 236 1.26 -12.68 -2.23
CA THR A 236 -0.11 -12.53 -1.69
C THR A 236 -1.13 -12.48 -2.83
N PHE A 237 -0.87 -11.70 -3.88
CA PHE A 237 -1.74 -11.58 -5.04
C PHE A 237 -1.96 -12.94 -5.74
N TYR A 238 -0.89 -13.66 -6.07
CA TYR A 238 -1.00 -14.93 -6.81
C TYR A 238 -1.62 -16.05 -5.96
N ILE A 239 -1.24 -16.16 -4.68
CA ILE A 239 -1.81 -17.15 -3.77
C ILE A 239 -3.31 -16.92 -3.63
N TYR A 240 -3.73 -15.68 -3.36
CA TYR A 240 -5.13 -15.32 -3.22
C TYR A 240 -5.95 -15.63 -4.48
N HIS A 241 -5.45 -15.24 -5.66
CA HIS A 241 -6.17 -15.51 -6.92
C HIS A 241 -6.22 -16.99 -7.26
N THR A 242 -5.17 -17.75 -6.97
CA THR A 242 -5.13 -19.21 -7.19
C THR A 242 -6.15 -19.94 -6.32
N ILE A 243 -6.30 -19.53 -5.06
CA ILE A 243 -7.34 -20.06 -4.15
C ILE A 243 -8.75 -19.68 -4.64
N CYS A 244 -8.93 -18.46 -5.14
CA CYS A 244 -10.22 -18.02 -5.66
C CYS A 244 -10.66 -18.73 -6.94
N LEU A 245 -9.69 -19.08 -7.81
CA LEU A 245 -9.96 -19.71 -9.11
C LEU A 245 -10.22 -21.22 -8.99
N ASN A 246 -9.57 -21.90 -8.05
CA ASN A 246 -9.67 -23.35 -7.89
C ASN A 246 -10.64 -23.72 -6.75
N GLN A 247 -11.84 -24.16 -7.13
CA GLN A 247 -12.88 -24.58 -6.17
C GLN A 247 -12.43 -25.74 -5.28
N SER A 248 -11.54 -26.61 -5.76
CA SER A 248 -10.97 -27.72 -4.96
C SER A 248 -10.29 -27.24 -3.68
N PHE A 249 -9.62 -26.09 -3.68
CA PHE A 249 -8.98 -25.54 -2.46
C PHE A 249 -9.99 -24.93 -1.49
N GLN A 250 -11.16 -24.48 -1.95
CA GLN A 250 -12.18 -23.89 -1.09
C GLN A 250 -12.99 -24.96 -0.34
N TYR A 251 -13.25 -26.10 -0.99
CA TYR A 251 -14.07 -27.19 -0.44
C TYR A 251 -13.26 -28.37 0.13
N SER A 252 -11.93 -28.37 -0.04
CA SER A 252 -11.08 -29.39 0.54
C SER A 252 -10.95 -29.22 2.05
N ASN A 253 -11.83 -29.91 2.79
CA ASN A 253 -11.70 -30.15 4.24
C ASN A 253 -10.64 -31.21 4.59
N ASN A 254 -10.00 -31.82 3.58
CA ASN A 254 -8.95 -32.80 3.81
C ASN A 254 -7.69 -32.12 4.36
N GLY A 255 -7.05 -32.73 5.38
CA GLY A 255 -5.89 -32.19 6.11
C GLY A 255 -4.63 -31.90 5.28
N GLY A 256 -4.65 -32.14 3.96
CA GLY A 256 -3.57 -31.82 3.02
C GLY A 256 -3.59 -30.39 2.46
N ASN A 257 -4.68 -29.62 2.62
CA ASN A 257 -4.72 -28.23 2.14
C ASN A 257 -3.97 -27.29 3.10
N MET A 258 -2.69 -27.01 2.83
CA MET A 258 -1.88 -26.12 3.67
C MET A 258 -2.29 -24.64 3.58
N PHE A 259 -3.06 -24.23 2.56
CA PHE A 259 -3.50 -22.84 2.42
C PHE A 259 -4.50 -22.42 3.48
N ASN A 260 -5.23 -23.37 4.08
CA ASN A 260 -6.15 -23.09 5.19
C ASN A 260 -5.44 -22.64 6.49
N ARG A 261 -4.10 -22.77 6.55
CA ARG A 261 -3.29 -22.37 7.69
C ARG A 261 -2.83 -20.91 7.62
N PHE A 262 -3.11 -20.20 6.53
CA PHE A 262 -2.83 -18.77 6.49
C PHE A 262 -3.69 -18.04 7.51
N TRP A 263 -3.08 -17.11 8.24
CA TRP A 263 -3.76 -16.32 9.27
C TRP A 263 -4.96 -15.52 8.72
N TRP A 264 -4.90 -15.15 7.44
CA TRP A 264 -5.95 -14.40 6.73
C TRP A 264 -6.97 -15.30 6.03
N TRP A 265 -6.87 -16.63 6.10
CA TRP A 265 -7.82 -17.55 5.48
C TRP A 265 -9.31 -17.31 5.85
N PRO A 266 -9.66 -16.90 7.09
CA PRO A 266 -11.05 -16.61 7.43
C PRO A 266 -11.65 -15.34 6.81
N LEU A 267 -10.84 -14.48 6.19
CA LEU A 267 -11.24 -13.16 5.65
C LEU A 267 -11.77 -13.25 4.21
#